data_AF-A0A4R9Q0L6-F1
#
_entry.id   AF-A0A4R9Q0L6-F1
#
_cell.length_a   1.000
_cell.length_b   1.000
_cell.length_c   1.000
_cell.angle_alpha   90.00
_cell.angle_beta   90.00
_cell.angle_gamma   90.00
#
_symmetry.space_group_name_H-M   'P 1'
#
loop_
_entity.id
_entity.type
_entity.pdbx_description
1 polymer ?
#
loop_
_entity_poly.entity_id
_entity_poly.type
_entity_poly.pdbx_seq_one_letter_code
_entity_poly.pdbx_strand_id
1 'polypeptide(L)'
;GIAHFFEHLMFKATTNHAAGEFDSAVAEIGGSNNAFTSYDYTAFHETVAPSALGEMMAFEADRMRNLILTDDVIKTERDVILEERRSRIDSSPQALLEEEVD
;
A
#
# COMPACT_ATOMS: atom_id res chain seq x y z
N GLY A 1 7.67 0.97 -9.96
CA GLY A 1 8.62 -0.17 -9.87
C GLY A 1 8.09 -1.26 -8.95
N ILE A 2 8.90 -2.28 -8.62
CA ILE A 2 8.46 -3.40 -7.75
C ILE A 2 8.15 -2.96 -6.31
N ALA A 3 8.89 -2.00 -5.76
CA ALA A 3 8.66 -1.49 -4.40
C ALA A 3 7.29 -0.78 -4.30
N HIS A 4 7.01 0.17 -5.20
CA HIS A 4 5.69 0.81 -5.32
C HIS A 4 4.57 -0.21 -5.56
N PHE A 5 4.83 -1.25 -6.36
CA PHE A 5 3.83 -2.30 -6.56
C PHE A 5 3.56 -3.08 -5.27
N PHE A 6 4.61 -3.41 -4.53
CA PHE A 6 4.49 -4.10 -3.26
C PHE A 6 3.77 -3.26 -2.21
N GLU A 7 4.00 -1.94 -2.19
CA GLU A 7 3.27 -0.98 -1.36
C GLU A 7 1.76 -1.11 -1.52
N HIS A 8 1.25 -1.16 -2.76
CA HIS A 8 -0.16 -1.38 -3.03
C HIS A 8 -0.65 -2.76 -2.61
N LEU A 9 0.16 -3.79 -2.85
CA LEU A 9 -0.18 -5.17 -2.51
C LEU A 9 -0.26 -5.38 -0.99
N MET A 10 0.43 -4.58 -0.19
CA MET A 10 0.38 -4.66 1.27
C MET A 10 -0.99 -4.36 1.86
N PHE A 11 -1.94 -3.80 1.10
CA PHE A 11 -3.33 -3.57 1.54
C PHE A 11 -4.29 -4.71 1.14
N LYS A 12 -3.77 -5.80 0.56
CA LYS A 12 -4.56 -6.98 0.17
C LYS A 12 -4.72 -7.96 1.32
N ALA A 13 -5.50 -9.01 1.08
CA ALA A 13 -5.81 -10.02 2.09
C ALA A 13 -4.56 -10.76 2.56
N THR A 14 -4.60 -11.21 3.80
CA THR A 14 -3.65 -12.14 4.40
C THR A 14 -4.34 -13.47 4.72
N THR A 15 -3.61 -14.43 5.29
CA THR A 15 -4.23 -15.68 5.77
C THR A 15 -5.17 -15.47 6.95
N ASN A 16 -5.00 -14.39 7.72
CA ASN A 16 -5.78 -14.14 8.92
C ASN A 16 -6.83 -13.02 8.76
N HIS A 17 -6.66 -12.13 7.77
CA HIS A 17 -7.53 -10.97 7.56
C HIS A 17 -7.91 -10.80 6.08
N ALA A 18 -9.16 -10.42 5.84
CA ALA A 18 -9.66 -10.15 4.49
C ALA A 18 -9.10 -8.83 3.94
N ALA A 19 -9.14 -8.66 2.61
CA ALA A 19 -8.74 -7.41 1.97
C ALA A 19 -9.62 -6.26 2.47
N GLY A 20 -9.00 -5.14 2.88
CA GLY A 20 -9.69 -3.97 3.44
C GLY A 20 -10.09 -4.08 4.91
N GLU A 21 -9.87 -5.24 5.56
CA GLU A 21 -10.15 -5.42 6.99
C GLU A 21 -9.24 -4.54 7.85
N PHE A 22 -7.94 -4.46 7.51
CA PHE A 22 -6.99 -3.58 8.19
C PHE A 22 -7.42 -2.10 8.12
N ASP A 23 -7.78 -1.60 6.94
CA ASP A 23 -8.23 -0.21 6.77
C ASP A 23 -9.51 0.07 7.56
N SER A 24 -10.43 -0.91 7.58
CA SER A 24 -11.66 -0.81 8.35
C SER A 24 -11.38 -0.79 9.85
N ALA A 25 -10.47 -1.63 10.35
CA ALA A 25 -10.07 -1.68 11.75
C ALA A 25 -9.42 -0.36 12.20
N VAL A 26 -8.51 0.18 11.39
CA VAL A 26 -7.90 1.51 11.65
C VAL A 26 -8.96 2.61 11.68
N ALA A 27 -9.90 2.60 10.74
CA ALA A 27 -10.97 3.61 10.68
C ALA A 27 -11.96 3.51 11.85
N GLU A 28 -12.29 2.30 12.30
CA GLU A 28 -13.24 2.05 13.40
C GLU A 28 -12.76 2.65 14.73
N ILE A 29 -11.44 2.63 14.96
CA ILE A 29 -10.82 3.26 16.15
C ILE A 29 -10.52 4.76 15.95
N GLY A 30 -11.00 5.35 14.86
CA GLY A 30 -10.79 6.76 14.51
C GLY A 30 -9.36 7.10 14.08
N GLY A 31 -8.59 6.09 13.66
CA GLY A 31 -7.23 6.26 13.17
C GLY A 31 -7.16 6.59 11.69
N SER A 32 -5.94 6.77 11.21
CA SER A 32 -5.63 6.86 9.78
C SER A 32 -4.37 6.04 9.48
N ASN A 33 -4.30 5.49 8.27
CA ASN A 33 -3.11 4.82 7.77
C ASN A 33 -2.71 5.41 6.42
N ASN A 34 -1.45 5.23 6.05
CA ASN A 34 -0.98 5.45 4.69
C ASN A 34 0.32 4.68 4.44
N ALA A 35 0.73 4.63 3.18
CA ALA A 35 2.04 4.16 2.78
C ALA A 35 2.67 5.09 1.74
N PHE A 36 3.98 5.02 1.63
CA PHE A 36 4.71 5.62 0.51
C PHE A 36 6.05 4.91 0.30
N THR A 37 6.47 4.86 -0.96
CA THR A 37 7.79 4.36 -1.37
C THR A 37 8.67 5.53 -1.81
N SER A 38 9.88 5.56 -1.25
CA SER A 38 10.98 6.42 -1.68
C SER A 38 12.06 5.57 -2.39
N TYR A 39 13.16 6.20 -2.80
CA TYR A 39 14.26 5.51 -3.48
C TYR A 39 14.88 4.39 -2.63
N ASP A 40 15.01 4.63 -1.31
CA ASP A 40 15.77 3.73 -0.42
C ASP A 40 14.92 2.99 0.61
N TYR A 41 13.64 3.31 0.73
CA TYR A 41 12.75 2.69 1.71
C TYR A 41 11.27 2.82 1.33
N THR A 42 10.46 1.91 1.86
CA THR A 42 8.99 2.02 1.86
C THR A 42 8.54 2.17 3.30
N ALA A 43 7.67 3.14 3.56
CA ALA A 43 7.06 3.35 4.86
C ALA A 43 5.59 2.92 4.81
N PHE A 44 5.20 2.08 5.77
CA PHE A 44 3.81 1.81 6.13
C PHE A 44 3.60 2.39 7.52
N HIS A 45 2.58 3.23 7.70
CA HIS A 45 2.39 3.91 8.97
C HIS A 45 0.94 4.16 9.31
N GLU A 46 0.65 4.11 10.61
CA GLU A 46 -0.66 4.36 11.20
C GLU A 46 -0.58 5.44 12.27
N THR A 47 -1.61 6.27 12.35
CA THR A 47 -1.87 7.16 13.48
C THR A 47 -3.10 6.67 14.21
N VAL A 48 -2.92 6.12 15.40
CA VAL A 48 -3.98 5.51 16.22
C VAL A 48 -3.85 5.90 17.69
N ALA A 49 -4.89 5.66 18.47
CA ALA A 49 -4.82 5.83 19.93
C ALA A 49 -3.82 4.84 20.54
N PRO A 50 -3.08 5.21 21.62
CA PRO A 50 -2.07 4.34 22.23
C PRO A 50 -2.60 2.97 22.68
N SER A 51 -3.88 2.89 23.07
CA SER A 51 -4.54 1.65 23.47
C SER A 51 -4.67 0.63 22.34
N ALA A 52 -4.63 1.05 21.08
CA ALA A 52 -4.75 0.19 19.90
C ALA A 52 -3.40 -0.34 19.39
N LEU A 53 -2.28 0.07 19.98
CA LEU A 53 -0.94 -0.29 19.50
C LEU A 53 -0.76 -1.81 19.35
N GLY A 54 -1.20 -2.60 20.33
CA GLY A 54 -1.04 -4.06 20.29
C GLY A 54 -1.79 -4.71 19.14
N GLU A 55 -2.99 -4.20 18.83
CA GLU A 55 -3.82 -4.68 17.72
C GLU A 55 -3.20 -4.32 16.37
N MET A 56 -2.80 -3.05 16.19
CA MET A 56 -2.19 -2.61 14.93
C MET A 56 -0.85 -3.31 14.64
N MET A 57 -0.05 -3.57 15.68
CA MET A 57 1.18 -4.35 15.50
C MET A 57 0.91 -5.81 15.11
N ALA A 58 -0.23 -6.39 15.52
CA ALA A 58 -0.62 -7.72 15.07
C ALA A 58 -1.00 -7.72 13.57
N PHE A 59 -1.76 -6.71 13.12
CA PHE A 59 -2.06 -6.51 11.70
C PHE A 59 -0.79 -6.33 10.87
N GLU A 60 0.12 -5.44 11.28
CA GLU A 60 1.37 -5.20 10.55
C GLU A 60 2.22 -6.48 10.47
N ALA A 61 2.38 -7.20 11.59
CA ALA A 61 3.13 -8.46 11.60
C ALA A 61 2.54 -9.51 10.63
N ASP A 62 1.20 -9.55 10.53
CA ASP A 62 0.50 -10.46 9.64
C ASP A 62 0.66 -10.06 8.16
N ARG A 63 0.48 -8.79 7.83
CA ARG A 63 0.68 -8.25 6.48
C ARG A 63 2.09 -8.53 5.97
N MET A 64 3.10 -8.38 6.82
CA MET A 64 4.51 -8.60 6.46
C MET A 64 4.87 -10.08 6.21
N ARG A 65 4.09 -11.04 6.73
CA ARG A 65 4.43 -12.48 6.71
C ARG A 65 3.49 -13.30 5.84
N ASN A 66 2.21 -12.95 5.79
CA ASN A 66 1.13 -13.85 5.39
C ASN A 66 0.24 -13.29 4.27
N LEU A 67 0.78 -12.38 3.46
CA LEU A 67 0.09 -11.85 2.28
C LEU A 67 -0.33 -12.95 1.30
N ILE A 68 -1.59 -12.89 0.86
CA ILE A 68 -2.13 -13.77 -0.17
C ILE A 68 -2.06 -13.05 -1.52
N LEU A 69 -1.06 -13.42 -2.32
CA LEU A 69 -0.83 -12.86 -3.64
C LEU A 69 -1.22 -13.87 -4.71
N THR A 70 -2.50 -13.86 -5.10
CA THR A 70 -2.96 -14.64 -6.27
C THR A 70 -2.67 -13.89 -7.57
N ASP A 71 -2.60 -14.64 -8.67
CA ASP A 71 -2.44 -14.06 -10.01
C ASP A 71 -3.47 -12.98 -10.32
N ASP A 72 -4.72 -13.16 -9.88
CA ASP A 72 -5.80 -12.22 -10.14
C ASP A 72 -5.63 -10.93 -9.36
N VAL A 73 -5.20 -11.01 -8.08
CA VAL A 73 -4.88 -9.84 -7.26
C VAL A 73 -3.72 -9.07 -7.87
N ILE A 74 -2.65 -9.76 -8.27
CA ILE A 74 -1.48 -9.17 -8.90
C ILE A 74 -1.87 -8.48 -10.22
N LYS A 75 -2.61 -9.16 -11.09
CA LYS A 75 -3.02 -8.58 -12.39
C LYS A 75 -3.88 -7.33 -12.21
N THR A 76 -4.88 -7.41 -11.33
CA THR A 76 -5.78 -6.29 -11.06
C THR A 76 -5.01 -5.09 -10.54
N GLU A 77 -4.13 -5.29 -9.55
CA GLU A 77 -3.38 -4.18 -8.95
C GLU A 77 -2.33 -3.60 -9.90
N ARG A 78 -1.73 -4.43 -10.76
CA ARG A 78 -0.85 -3.94 -11.82
C ARG A 78 -1.60 -3.00 -12.77
N ASP A 79 -2.83 -3.34 -13.15
CA ASP A 79 -3.62 -2.51 -14.05
C ASP A 79 -4.00 -1.17 -13.38
N VAL A 80 -4.29 -1.17 -12.07
CA VAL A 80 -4.50 0.06 -11.28
C VAL A 80 -3.26 0.96 -11.31
N ILE A 81 -2.08 0.41 -11.09
CA ILE A 81 -0.83 1.18 -11.09
C ILE A 81 -0.48 1.72 -12.49
N LEU A 82 -0.79 0.97 -13.54
CA LEU A 82 -0.62 1.45 -14.91
C LEU A 82 -1.51 2.67 -15.19
N GLU A 83 -2.75 2.66 -14.69
CA GLU A 83 -3.64 3.83 -14.80
C GLU A 83 -3.18 5.01 -13.94
N GLU A 84 -2.64 4.75 -12.74
CA GLU A 84 -2.04 5.80 -11.92
C GLU A 84 -0.85 6.46 -12.62
N ARG A 85 0.06 5.66 -13.21
CA ARG A 85 1.19 6.19 -13.98
C ARG A 85 0.70 6.99 -15.17
N ARG A 86 -0.31 6.51 -15.90
CA ARG A 86 -0.92 7.25 -17.02
C ARG A 86 -1.43 8.61 -16.56
N SER A 87 -2.12 8.66 -15.43
CA SER A 87 -2.69 9.89 -14.90
C SER A 87 -1.61 10.85 -14.38
N ARG A 88 -0.59 10.36 -13.67
CA ARG A 88 0.39 11.22 -12.97
C ARG A 88 1.59 11.62 -13.83
N ILE A 89 2.08 10.70 -14.66
CA ILE A 89 3.30 10.88 -15.43
C ILE A 89 2.97 11.11 -16.90
N ASP A 90 2.32 10.15 -17.56
CA ASP A 90 2.17 10.18 -19.04
C ASP A 90 1.31 11.35 -19.54
N SER A 91 0.40 11.85 -18.70
CA SER A 91 -0.46 12.99 -19.04
C SER A 91 0.20 14.36 -18.84
N SER A 92 1.41 14.42 -18.26
CA SER A 92 2.10 15.65 -17.88
C SER A 92 3.51 15.73 -18.49
N PRO A 93 3.76 16.63 -19.46
CA PRO A 93 5.09 16.81 -20.04
C PRO A 93 6.18 17.17 -19.02
N GLN A 94 5.81 17.87 -17.94
CA GLN A 94 6.75 18.21 -16.87
C GLN A 94 7.15 16.97 -16.07
N ALA A 95 6.19 16.12 -15.70
CA ALA A 95 6.47 14.89 -14.96
C ALA A 95 7.31 13.91 -15.78
N LEU A 96 7.07 13.82 -17.10
CA LEU A 96 7.91 13.05 -18.02
C LEU A 96 9.34 13.59 -18.07
N LEU A 97 9.53 14.91 -18.09
CA LEU A 97 10.86 15.49 -18.07
C LEU A 97 11.59 15.19 -16.75
N GLU A 98 10.90 15.32 -15.61
CA GLU A 98 11.45 15.02 -14.28
C GLU A 98 11.88 13.55 -14.17
N GLU A 99 11.11 12.59 -14.70
CA GLU A 99 11.46 11.15 -14.70
C GLU A 99 12.71 10.84 -15.54
N GLU A 100 12.94 11.54 -16.66
CA GLU A 100 14.07 11.28 -17.56
C GLU A 100 15.40 11.92 -17.10
N VAL A 101 15.34 12.91 -16.20
CA VAL A 101 16.54 13.63 -15.72
C VAL A 101 17.00 13.18 -14.32
N ASP A 102 16.19 12.39 -13.63
CA ASP A 102 16.53 11.66 -12.39
C ASP A 102 17.45 10.46 -12.66
#